data_AF-A0A3Q8VK73-F1
#
_entry.id   AF-A0A3Q8VK73-F1
#
_cell.length_a   1.000
_cell.length_b   1.000
_cell.length_c   1.000
_cell.angle_alpha   90.00
_cell.angle_beta   90.00
_cell.angle_gamma   90.00
#
_symmetry.space_group_name_H-M   'P 1'
#
loop_
_entity.id
_entity.type
_entity.pdbx_description
1 polymer ?
#
loop_
_entity_poly.entity_id
_entity_poly.type
_entity_poly.pdbx_seq_one_letter_code
_entity_poly.pdbx_strand_id
1 'polypeptide(L)' 'MLVTHAMRVVYNASLAVGIHGLFVEALNDKAKAFYKSLGFIQLVGNNERSLFYPTKSIEKLFEE' A
#
# COMPACT_ATOMS: atom_id res chain seq x y z
N MET A 1 -5.74 0.42 13.18
CA MET A 1 -5.77 1.50 12.16
C MET A 1 -6.29 0.94 10.85
N LEU A 2 -7.06 1.72 10.07
CA LEU A 2 -7.70 1.26 8.82
C LEU A 2 -6.69 0.74 7.78
N VAL A 3 -5.55 1.41 7.61
CA VAL A 3 -4.51 1.01 6.64
C VAL A 3 -3.91 -0.35 6.99
N THR A 4 -3.58 -0.59 8.25
CA THR A 4 -3.09 -1.90 8.73
C THR A 4 -4.10 -3.02 8.49
N HIS A 5 -5.39 -2.74 8.69
CA HIS A 5 -6.46 -3.70 8.39
C HIS A 5 -6.53 -4.01 6.89
N ALA A 6 -6.48 -3.00 6.03
CA ALA A 6 -6.45 -3.19 4.58
C ALA A 6 -5.22 -3.99 4.14
N MET A 7 -4.04 -3.71 4.70
CA MET A 7 -2.82 -4.48 4.43
C MET A 7 -2.97 -5.96 4.80
N ARG A 8 -3.58 -6.27 5.95
CA ARG A 8 -3.85 -7.66 6.36
C ARG A 8 -4.80 -8.38 5.40
N VAL A 9 -5.86 -7.70 4.94
CA VAL A 9 -6.79 -8.26 3.94
C VAL A 9 -6.06 -8.55 2.62
N VAL A 10 -5.22 -7.62 2.15
CA VAL A 10 -4.40 -7.79 0.95
C VAL A 10 -3.42 -8.95 1.10
N TYR A 11 -2.75 -9.06 2.24
CA TYR A 11 -1.83 -10.17 2.53
C TYR A 11 -2.55 -11.52 2.46
N ASN A 12 -3.66 -11.68 3.18
CA ASN A 12 -4.42 -12.93 3.16
C ASN A 12 -4.90 -13.30 1.75
N ALA A 13 -5.38 -12.32 0.99
CA ALA A 13 -5.79 -12.54 -0.39
C ALA A 13 -4.60 -12.91 -1.30
N SER A 14 -3.42 -12.34 -1.06
CA SER A 14 -2.21 -12.61 -1.85
C SER A 14 -1.70 -14.06 -1.74
N LEU A 15 -2.06 -14.76 -0.67
CA LEU A 15 -1.74 -16.18 -0.49
C LEU A 15 -2.55 -17.10 -1.40
N ALA A 16 -3.74 -16.65 -1.83
CA ALA A 16 -4.64 -17.43 -2.68
C ALA A 16 -4.58 -17.00 -4.16
N VAL A 17 -4.28 -15.74 -4.42
CA VAL A 17 -4.25 -15.15 -5.78
C VAL A 17 -3.07 -14.20 -5.92
N GLY A 18 -2.52 -14.06 -7.14
CA GLY A 18 -1.34 -13.25 -7.42
C GLY A 18 -1.53 -11.74 -7.24
N ILE A 19 -1.59 -11.26 -6.00
CA ILE A 19 -1.69 -9.84 -5.65
C ILE A 19 -0.29 -9.32 -5.32
N HIS A 20 0.20 -8.39 -6.15
CA HIS A 20 1.55 -7.85 -6.02
C HIS A 20 1.67 -6.60 -5.14
N GLY A 21 0.56 -5.95 -4.82
CA GLY A 21 0.55 -4.86 -3.85
C GLY A 21 -0.76 -4.10 -3.79
N LEU A 22 -0.74 -3.05 -2.97
CA LEU A 22 -1.86 -2.15 -2.72
C LEU A 22 -1.59 -0.79 -3.37
N PHE A 23 -2.49 -0.34 -4.23
CA PHE A 23 -2.48 1.01 -4.77
C PHE A 23 -3.45 1.92 -4.00
N VAL A 24 -3.04 3.18 -3.84
CA VAL A 24 -3.88 4.24 -3.26
C VAL A 24 -3.72 5.49 -4.10
N GLU A 25 -4.82 6.18 -4.37
CA GLU A 25 -4.81 7.54 -4.90
C GLU A 25 -5.08 8.53 -3.75
N ALA A 26 -4.12 9.41 -3.48
CA ALA A 26 -4.25 10.40 -2.42
C ALA A 26 -5.08 11.60 -2.90
N LEU A 27 -6.13 11.94 -2.13
CA LEU A 27 -7.00 13.08 -2.45
C LEU A 27 -6.26 14.43 -2.49
N ASN A 28 -5.26 14.61 -1.63
CA ASN A 28 -4.49 15.85 -1.49
C ASN A 28 -3.08 15.57 -0.96
N ASP A 29 -2.24 16.60 -0.91
CA ASP A 29 -0.84 16.47 -0.48
C ASP A 29 -0.69 16.02 0.98
N LYS A 30 -1.65 16.35 1.84
CA LYS A 30 -1.67 15.87 3.23
C LYS A 30 -1.89 14.37 3.30
N ALA A 31 -2.84 13.84 2.52
CA ALA A 31 -3.07 12.39 2.40
C ALA A 31 -1.86 11.69 1.76
N LYS A 32 -1.26 12.30 0.74
CA LYS A 32 -0.03 11.79 0.10
C LYS A 32 1.10 11.67 1.11
N ALA A 33 1.35 12.72 1.90
CA ALA A 33 2.36 12.71 2.96
C ALA A 33 2.08 11.64 4.02
N PHE A 34 0.81 11.46 4.41
CA PHE A 34 0.40 10.39 5.32
C PHE A 34 0.77 9.00 4.78
N TYR A 35 0.38 8.66 3.54
CA TYR A 35 0.74 7.35 2.97
C TYR A 35 2.26 7.18 2.77
N LYS A 36 2.99 8.24 2.39
CA LYS A 36 4.46 8.20 2.33
C LYS A 36 5.09 7.90 3.68
N SER A 37 4.55 8.46 4.78
CA SER A 37 5.05 8.18 6.14
C SER A 37 4.88 6.72 6.57
N LEU A 38 3.91 6.02 5.97
CA LEU A 38 3.69 4.58 6.17
C LEU A 38 4.54 3.70 5.25
N GLY A 39 5.37 4.29 4.39
CA GLY A 39 6.25 3.58 3.47
C GLY A 39 5.67 3.32 2.07
N PHE A 40 4.54 3.94 1.69
CA PHE A 40 4.06 3.86 0.31
C PHE A 40 5.00 4.61 -0.65
N ILE A 41 5.25 3.99 -1.80
CA ILE A 41 6.12 4.48 -2.86
C ILE A 41 5.28 5.30 -3.83
N GLN A 42 5.64 6.56 -4.04
CA GLN A 42 4.96 7.43 -5.01
C GLN A 42 5.29 6.98 -6.44
N LEU A 43 4.27 6.90 -7.30
CA LEU A 43 4.47 6.62 -8.73
C LEU A 43 4.95 7.85 -9.48
N VAL A 44 5.73 7.65 -10.53
CA VAL A 44 6.25 8.71 -11.42
C VAL A 44 5.37 8.87 -12.66
N GLY A 45 5.35 10.08 -13.23
CA GLY A 45 4.56 10.42 -14.43
C GLY A 45 3.23 11.09 -14.09
N ASN A 46 2.21 10.90 -14.94
CA ASN A 46 0.90 11.58 -14.84
C ASN A 46 0.06 11.18 -13.60
N ASN A 47 0.59 10.31 -12.73
CA ASN A 47 -0.10 9.73 -11.58
C ASN A 47 0.53 10.18 -10.25
N GLU A 48 0.89 11.46 -10.12
CA GLU A 48 1.64 11.98 -8.96
C GLU A 48 0.95 11.80 -7.60
N ARG A 49 -0.37 11.57 -7.61
CA ARG A 49 -1.18 11.28 -6.42
C ARG A 49 -1.31 9.78 -6.13
N SER A 50 -0.89 8.92 -7.04
CA SER A 50 -0.94 7.48 -6.87
C SER A 50 0.31 6.99 -6.14
N LEU A 51 0.08 6.15 -5.15
CA LEU A 51 1.14 5.48 -4.40
C LEU A 51 0.90 3.97 -4.39
N PHE A 52 1.98 3.23 -4.19
CA PHE A 52 2.02 1.79 -4.22
C PHE A 52 2.70 1.24 -2.97
N TYR A 53 2.18 0.13 -2.44
CA TYR A 53 2.80 -0.62 -1.36
C TYR A 53 2.90 -2.11 -1.76
N PRO A 54 4.12 -2.65 -1.96
CA PRO A 54 4.27 -4.01 -2.45
C PRO A 54 3.86 -5.05 -1.40
N THR A 55 3.23 -6.13 -1.85
CA THR A 55 2.87 -7.27 -0.97
C THR A 55 4.09 -7.81 -0.25
N LYS A 56 5.27 -7.83 -0.88
CA LYS A 56 6.53 -8.22 -0.24
C LYS A 56 6.91 -7.40 1.00
N SER A 57 6.51 -6.13 1.06
CA SER A 57 6.69 -5.33 2.28
C SER A 57 5.61 -5.60 3.33
N ILE A 58 4.41 -6.00 2.89
CA ILE A 58 3.31 -6.41 3.76
C ILE A 58 3.60 -7.76 4.43
N GLU A 59 4.18 -8.72 3.70
CA GLU A 59 4.60 -10.02 4.23
C GLU A 59 5.44 -9.83 5.51
N LYS A 60 6.45 -8.96 5.48
CA LYS A 60 7.30 -8.64 6.65
C LYS A 60 6.56 -8.10 7.88
N LEU A 61 5.32 -7.64 7.73
CA LEU A 61 4.49 -7.12 8.84
C LEU A 61 3.60 -8.18 9.47
N PHE A 62 3.35 -9.30 8.79
CA PHE A 62 2.36 -10.31 9.19
C PHE A 62 2.83 -11.76 9.08
N GLU A 63 3.99 -12.00 8.47
CA GLU A 63 4.68 -13.29 8.49
C GLU A 63 5.22 -13.51 9.92
N GLU A 64 4.81 -14.63 10.53
CA GLU A 64 5.26 -15.06 11.86
C GLU A 64 6.64 -15.74 11.81
#